data_AF-A0A661DBK8-F1
#
_entry.id   AF-A0A661DBK8-F1
#
_cell.length_a   1.000
_cell.length_b   1.000
_cell.length_c   1.000
_cell.angle_alpha   90.00
_cell.angle_beta   90.00
_cell.angle_gamma   90.00
#
_symmetry.space_group_name_H-M   'P 1'
#
loop_
_entity.id
_entity.type
_entity.pdbx_description
1 polymer ?
#
loop_
_entity_poly.entity_id
_entity_poly.type
_entity_poly.pdbx_seq_one_letter_code
_entity_poly.pdbx_strand_id
1 'polypeptide(L)' 'MILPGKTLGMLGGGQLGRMFVMAAHAMGYHVIVLDPDPDSPAGRIADEHIHASY' A
#
# COMPACT_ATOMS: atom_id res chain seq x y z
N MET A 1 -13.36 9.82 11.81
CA MET A 1 -12.11 9.18 12.27
C MET A 1 -11.92 7.90 11.48
N ILE A 2 -10.71 7.63 10.96
CA ILE A 2 -10.36 6.35 10.33
C ILE A 2 -9.79 5.47 11.44
N LEU A 3 -10.40 4.31 11.68
CA LEU A 3 -10.03 3.41 12.78
C LEU A 3 -9.29 2.18 12.22
N PRO A 4 -8.43 1.51 13.01
CA PRO A 4 -7.80 0.24 12.63
C PRO A 4 -8.80 -0.78 12.08
N GLY A 5 -8.37 -1.59 11.13
CA GLY A 5 -9.19 -2.54 10.36
C GLY A 5 -9.83 -1.93 9.10
N LYS A 6 -9.65 -0.63 8.85
CA LYS A 6 -10.02 0.01 7.57
C LYS A 6 -8.90 -0.11 6.55
N THR A 7 -9.24 0.17 5.29
CA THR A 7 -8.30 0.11 4.16
C THR A 7 -7.81 1.51 3.81
N LEU A 8 -6.50 1.64 3.62
CA LEU A 8 -5.82 2.84 3.15
C LEU A 8 -5.38 2.64 1.69
N GLY A 9 -5.70 3.59 0.83
CA GLY A 9 -5.25 3.60 -0.57
C GLY A 9 -3.96 4.39 -0.73
N MET A 10 -3.01 3.87 -1.49
CA MET A 10 -1.73 4.52 -1.76
C MET A 10 -1.45 4.55 -3.27
N LEU A 11 -1.13 5.74 -3.79
CA LEU A 11 -0.74 5.94 -5.18
C LEU A 11 0.79 6.01 -5.26
N GLY A 12 1.40 5.08 -6.00
CA GLY A 12 2.84 4.91 -6.08
C GLY A 12 3.38 3.89 -5.09
N GLY A 13 4.16 2.95 -5.58
CA GLY A 13 4.65 1.76 -4.89
C GLY A 13 6.15 1.76 -4.60
N GLY A 14 6.81 2.93 -4.60
CA GLY A 14 8.24 3.05 -4.31
C GLY A 14 8.65 2.74 -2.85
N GLN A 15 9.91 2.99 -2.51
CA GLN A 15 10.45 2.66 -1.17
C GLN A 15 9.75 3.39 -0.02
N LEU A 16 9.35 4.65 -0.22
CA LEU A 16 8.56 5.38 0.79
C LEU A 16 7.20 4.71 1.01
N GLY A 17 6.59 4.26 -0.08
CA GLY A 17 5.34 3.51 -0.03
C GLY A 17 5.48 2.22 0.77
N ARG A 18 6.60 1.50 0.60
CA ARG A 18 6.91 0.31 1.39
C ARG A 18 6.98 0.63 2.88
N MET A 19 7.65 1.72 3.26
CA MET A 19 7.72 2.16 4.66
C MET A 19 6.32 2.50 5.22
N PHE A 20 5.47 3.12 4.40
CA PHE A 20 4.08 3.43 4.77
C PHE A 20 3.26 2.15 5.00
N VAL A 21 3.32 1.18 4.08
CA VAL A 21 2.59 -0.08 4.19
C VAL A 21 2.98 -0.82 5.48
N MET A 22 4.28 -0.87 5.79
CA MET A 22 4.76 -1.48 7.04
C MET A 22 4.17 -0.80 8.29
N ALA A 23 4.12 0.53 8.32
CA ALA A 23 3.54 1.28 9.44
C ALA A 23 2.01 1.08 9.53
N ALA A 24 1.31 1.09 8.40
CA ALA A 24 -0.13 0.87 8.33
C ALA A 24 -0.51 -0.52 8.85
N HIS A 25 0.21 -1.57 8.44
CA HIS A 25 0.00 -2.92 8.98
C HIS A 25 0.30 -3.01 10.47
N ALA A 26 1.36 -2.37 10.96
CA ALA A 26 1.67 -2.33 12.39
C ALA A 26 0.55 -1.67 13.22
N MET A 27 -0.20 -0.74 12.62
CA MET A 27 -1.37 -0.11 13.23
C MET A 27 -2.69 -0.87 12.99
N GLY A 28 -2.65 -2.00 12.28
CA GLY A 28 -3.83 -2.83 12.00
C GLY A 28 -4.67 -2.37 10.81
N TYR A 29 -4.11 -1.61 9.87
CA TYR A 29 -4.79 -1.23 8.63
C TYR A 29 -4.48 -2.19 7.48
N HIS A 30 -5.44 -2.30 6.58
CA HIS A 30 -5.21 -2.86 5.25
C HIS A 30 -4.72 -1.77 4.30
N VAL A 31 -3.90 -2.12 3.31
CA VAL A 31 -3.37 -1.20 2.32
C VAL A 31 -3.56 -1.74 0.91
N ILE A 32 -4.08 -0.89 0.03
CA ILE A 32 -4.14 -1.12 -1.41
C ILE A 32 -3.17 -0.14 -2.08
N VAL A 33 -2.28 -0.68 -2.91
CA VAL A 33 -1.27 0.12 -3.64
C VAL A 33 -1.62 0.12 -5.11
N LEU A 34 -1.66 1.29 -5.74
CA LEU A 34 -1.73 1.43 -7.19
C LEU A 34 -0.35 1.85 -7.71
N ASP A 35 0.25 1.03 -8.57
CA ASP A 35 1.55 1.31 -9.18
C ASP A 35 1.70 0.57 -10.52
N PRO A 36 2.29 1.20 -11.56
CA PRO A 36 2.47 0.56 -12.86
C PRO A 36 3.59 -0.50 -12.89
N ASP A 37 4.47 -0.55 -11.89
CA ASP A 37 5.52 -1.57 -11.79
C ASP A 37 4.96 -2.81 -11.07
N PRO A 38 4.86 -3.98 -11.74
CA PRO A 38 4.41 -5.23 -11.10
C PRO A 38 5.31 -5.66 -9.93
N ASP A 39 6.56 -5.21 -9.90
CA ASP A 39 7.52 -5.49 -8.84
C ASP A 39 7.69 -4.32 -7.85
N SER A 40 6.72 -3.39 -7.82
CA SER A 40 6.80 -2.21 -6.96
C SER A 40 7.08 -2.59 -5.49
N PRO A 41 8.09 -1.97 -4.85
CA PRO A 41 8.48 -2.29 -3.48
C PRO A 41 7.34 -2.32 -2.45
N ALA A 42 6.36 -1.45 -2.60
CA ALA A 42 5.20 -1.38 -1.73
C ALA A 42 4.09 -2.33 -2.14
N GLY A 43 3.81 -2.49 -3.44
CA GLY A 43 2.79 -3.40 -3.94
C GLY A 43 3.06 -4.84 -3.53
N ARG A 44 4.34 -5.25 -3.48
CA ARG A 44 4.75 -6.59 -3.03
C ARG A 44 4.42 -6.92 -1.58
N ILE A 45 4.19 -5.92 -0.73
CA ILE A 45 3.87 -6.11 0.69
C ILE A 45 2.50 -5.58 1.08
N ALA A 46 1.72 -5.07 0.13
CA ALA A 46 0.36 -4.60 0.35
C ALA A 46 -0.63 -5.76 0.42
N ASP A 47 -1.83 -5.53 0.97
CA ASP A 47 -2.92 -6.51 0.89
C ASP A 47 -3.39 -6.70 -0.55
N GLU A 48 -3.38 -5.61 -1.34
CA GLU A 48 -3.72 -5.64 -2.76
C GLU A 48 -2.82 -4.68 -3.55
N HIS A 49 -2.38 -5.11 -4.72
CA HIS A 49 -1.64 -4.29 -5.68
C HIS A 49 -2.43 -4.17 -6.99
N ILE A 50 -2.87 -2.95 -7.28
CA ILE A 50 -3.48 -2.58 -8.54
C ILE A 50 -2.35 -2.21 -9.52
N HIS A 51 -2.05 -3.13 -10.42
CA HIS A 51 -1.10 -2.91 -11.50
C HIS A 51 -1.75 -2.05 -12.61
N ALA A 52 -1.60 -0.74 -12.50
CA ALA A 52 -2.12 0.23 -13.46
C ALA A 52 -1.30 1.51 -13.45
N SER A 53 -1.29 2.20 -14.60
CA SER A 53 -0.82 3.58 -14.70
C SER A 53 -1.81 4.52 -14.00
N TYR A 54 -1.30 5.63 -13.44
CA TYR A 54 -2.09 6.70 -12.84
C TYR A 54 -1.91 8.01 -13.60
#